data_AF-A0A9Q9UT73-F1
#
_entry.id   AF-A0A9Q9UT73-F1
#
_cell.length_a   1.000
_cell.length_b   1.000
_cell.length_c   1.000
_cell.angle_alpha   90.00
_cell.angle_beta   90.00
_cell.angle_gamma   90.00
#
_symmetry.space_group_name_H-M   'P 1'
#
loop_
_entity.id
_entity.type
_entity.pdbx_description
1 polymer ?
#
loop_
_entity_poly.entity_id
_entity_poly.type
_entity_poly.pdbx_seq_one_letter_code
_entity_poly.pdbx_strand_id
1 'polypeptide(L)'
;MNIVQTIAIVVPWAVWLAYWIATSQGVKATVRKEASRSRTLQSIPLIVGGALIILPDPSWRALVPDWQCFGLQAQCGLAVLVAGLLFSVWARLHLGTNWSVSVTLKEDHELVRTGPYALVRHPIYTGCLIALAGAALIGGEWRGVIGVLLVFASLAYKVRVEESWLTGYFGPAYAQYRREVAALIPGFY
;
A
#
# COMPACT_ATOMS: atom_id res chain seq x y z
N MET A 1 -20.91 -3.67 -7.94
CA MET A 1 -20.33 -2.32 -7.83
C MET A 1 -20.71 -1.52 -9.06
N ASN A 2 -21.25 -0.31 -8.89
CA ASN A 2 -21.65 0.57 -10.00
C ASN A 2 -20.58 1.61 -10.35
N ILE A 3 -20.86 2.43 -11.37
CA ILE A 3 -19.94 3.47 -11.85
C ILE A 3 -19.61 4.53 -10.79
N VAL A 4 -20.57 4.87 -9.92
CA VAL A 4 -20.36 5.85 -8.83
C VAL A 4 -19.33 5.34 -7.84
N GLN A 5 -19.50 4.10 -7.36
CA GLN A 5 -18.55 3.45 -6.45
C GLN A 5 -17.17 3.28 -7.11
N THR A 6 -17.16 2.92 -8.40
CA THR A 6 -15.91 2.79 -9.17
C THR A 6 -15.17 4.12 -9.24
N ILE A 7 -15.86 5.22 -9.53
CA ILE A 7 -15.28 6.58 -9.54
C ILE A 7 -14.75 6.94 -8.15
N ALA A 8 -15.52 6.66 -7.09
CA ALA A 8 -15.11 6.94 -5.71
C ALA A 8 -13.84 6.18 -5.28
N ILE A 9 -13.55 5.02 -5.89
CA ILE A 9 -12.31 4.28 -5.70
C ILE A 9 -11.20 4.82 -6.59
N VAL A 10 -11.46 4.96 -7.90
CA VAL A 10 -10.43 5.25 -8.91
C VAL A 10 -9.88 6.66 -8.78
N VAL A 11 -10.72 7.66 -8.48
CA VAL A 11 -10.28 9.07 -8.42
C VAL A 11 -9.24 9.30 -7.32
N PRO A 12 -9.44 8.88 -6.05
CA PRO A 12 -8.42 9.00 -5.02
C PRO A 12 -7.11 8.29 -5.37
N TRP A 13 -7.16 7.08 -5.95
CA TRP A 13 -5.98 6.35 -6.40
C TRP A 13 -5.24 7.06 -7.55
N ALA A 14 -5.98 7.66 -8.48
CA ALA A 14 -5.40 8.43 -9.58
C ALA A 14 -4.70 9.70 -9.07
N VAL A 15 -5.33 10.43 -8.14
CA VAL A 15 -4.71 11.60 -7.48
C VAL A 15 -3.45 11.18 -6.71
N TRP A 16 -3.53 10.09 -5.95
CA TRP A 16 -2.38 9.55 -5.23
C TRP A 16 -1.25 9.15 -6.17
N LEU A 17 -1.56 8.49 -7.29
CA LEU A 17 -0.58 8.08 -8.30
C LEU A 17 0.06 9.30 -8.99
N ALA A 18 -0.74 10.32 -9.31
CA ALA A 18 -0.25 11.57 -9.88
C ALA A 18 0.71 12.28 -8.92
N TYR A 19 0.34 12.39 -7.64
CA TYR A 19 1.25 12.84 -6.58
C TYR A 19 2.51 11.96 -6.55
N TRP A 20 2.34 10.64 -6.69
CA TRP A 20 3.45 9.70 -6.60
C TRP A 20 4.50 9.90 -7.69
N ILE A 21 4.04 10.02 -8.92
CA ILE A 21 4.85 10.28 -10.11
C ILE A 21 5.52 11.65 -10.00
N ALA A 22 4.77 12.70 -9.67
CA ALA A 22 5.29 14.07 -9.58
C ALA A 22 6.44 14.20 -8.57
N THR A 23 6.35 13.48 -7.45
CA THR A 23 7.35 13.53 -6.37
C THR A 23 8.37 12.38 -6.44
N SER A 24 8.36 11.58 -7.51
CA SER A 24 9.34 10.50 -7.70
C SER A 24 10.69 10.97 -8.25
N GLN A 25 10.79 12.24 -8.66
CA GLN A 25 12.02 12.87 -9.12
C GLN A 25 12.91 13.27 -7.90
N GLY A 26 14.22 13.06 -7.98
CA GLY A 26 15.18 13.46 -6.91
C GLY A 26 15.52 12.38 -5.88
N VAL A 27 15.24 11.11 -6.18
CA VAL A 27 15.47 9.98 -5.26
C VAL A 27 16.90 9.42 -5.40
N LYS A 28 17.64 9.24 -4.29
CA LYS A 28 19.01 8.68 -4.29
C LYS A 28 19.11 7.39 -5.12
N ALA A 29 20.24 7.20 -5.80
CA ALA A 29 20.51 6.06 -6.68
C ALA A 29 20.35 4.71 -5.97
N THR A 30 19.81 3.74 -6.70
CA THR A 30 19.54 2.38 -6.23
C THR A 30 20.80 1.51 -6.26
N VAL A 31 21.30 1.03 -5.12
CA VAL A 31 22.52 0.19 -5.05
C VAL A 31 22.24 -1.30 -5.31
N ARG A 32 21.07 -1.81 -4.91
CA ARG A 32 20.69 -3.23 -5.11
C ARG A 32 19.23 -3.31 -5.54
N LYS A 33 18.94 -4.00 -6.65
CA LYS A 33 17.56 -4.32 -7.10
C LYS A 33 17.28 -5.79 -6.92
N GLU A 34 16.04 -6.12 -6.58
CA GLU A 34 15.60 -7.52 -6.54
C GLU A 34 15.67 -8.15 -7.94
N ALA A 35 15.99 -9.44 -8.00
CA ALA A 35 16.05 -10.18 -9.26
C ALA A 35 14.68 -10.15 -9.97
N SER A 36 14.68 -9.87 -11.28
CA SER A 36 13.49 -9.63 -12.11
C SER A 36 12.41 -10.71 -11.98
N ARG A 37 12.80 -11.99 -11.86
CA ARG A 37 11.87 -13.13 -11.76
C ARG A 37 11.08 -13.14 -10.45
N SER A 38 11.73 -12.78 -9.34
CA SER A 38 11.10 -12.67 -8.01
C SER A 38 10.07 -11.53 -8.01
N ARG A 39 10.43 -10.39 -8.62
CA ARG A 39 9.54 -9.21 -8.77
C ARG A 39 8.28 -9.51 -9.57
N THR A 40 8.41 -10.21 -10.70
CA THR A 40 7.25 -10.53 -11.56
C THR A 40 6.28 -11.48 -10.85
N LEU A 41 6.77 -12.57 -10.24
CA LEU A 41 5.92 -13.51 -9.50
C LEU A 41 5.18 -12.85 -8.32
N GLN A 42 5.82 -11.90 -7.63
CA GLN A 42 5.19 -11.18 -6.50
C GLN A 42 4.18 -10.12 -6.93
N SER A 43 4.34 -9.56 -8.14
CA SER A 43 3.39 -8.58 -8.67
C SER A 43 2.06 -9.20 -9.06
N ILE A 44 2.01 -10.51 -9.31
CA ILE A 44 0.78 -11.20 -9.75
C ILE A 44 -0.33 -11.13 -8.68
N PRO A 45 -0.15 -11.56 -7.41
CA PRO A 45 -1.21 -11.45 -6.40
C PRO A 45 -1.60 -9.99 -6.10
N LEU A 46 -0.66 -9.05 -6.25
CA LEU A 46 -0.94 -7.62 -6.09
C LEU A 46 -1.86 -7.11 -7.20
N ILE A 47 -1.56 -7.45 -8.46
CA ILE A 47 -2.36 -7.06 -9.62
C ILE A 47 -3.73 -7.74 -9.57
N VAL A 48 -3.76 -9.05 -9.31
CA VAL A 48 -5.01 -9.82 -9.20
C VAL A 48 -5.86 -9.29 -8.04
N GLY A 49 -5.26 -9.07 -6.87
CA GLY A 49 -5.98 -8.54 -5.71
C GLY A 49 -6.51 -7.12 -5.93
N GLY A 50 -5.73 -6.24 -6.55
CA GLY A 50 -6.18 -4.91 -6.96
C GLY A 50 -7.32 -4.96 -7.98
N ALA A 51 -7.22 -5.85 -8.98
CA ALA A 51 -8.27 -6.04 -9.98
C ALA A 51 -9.58 -6.53 -9.36
N LEU A 52 -9.54 -7.47 -8.39
CA LEU A 52 -10.73 -7.94 -7.68
C LEU A 52 -11.44 -6.84 -6.88
N ILE A 53 -10.71 -5.81 -6.46
CA ILE A 53 -11.24 -4.67 -5.69
C ILE A 53 -11.77 -3.57 -6.61
N ILE A 54 -11.07 -3.28 -7.72
CA ILE A 54 -11.32 -2.09 -8.54
C ILE A 54 -12.27 -2.39 -9.71
N LEU A 55 -12.26 -3.60 -10.26
CA LEU A 55 -13.06 -3.89 -11.45
C LEU A 55 -14.55 -3.94 -11.09
N PRO A 56 -15.42 -3.22 -11.82
CA PRO A 56 -16.86 -3.32 -11.60
C PRO A 56 -17.38 -4.73 -11.88
N ASP A 57 -18.64 -4.97 -11.50
CA ASP A 57 -19.32 -6.20 -11.92
C ASP A 57 -19.44 -6.18 -13.46
N PRO A 58 -19.15 -7.28 -14.17
CA PRO A 58 -19.22 -7.32 -15.64
C PRO A 58 -20.65 -7.16 -16.19
N SER A 59 -21.67 -7.09 -15.34
CA SER A 59 -23.04 -6.80 -15.75
C SER A 59 -23.22 -5.35 -16.23
N TRP A 60 -24.11 -5.17 -17.22
CA TRP A 60 -24.49 -3.85 -17.74
C TRP A 60 -25.03 -2.90 -16.66
N ARG A 61 -25.53 -3.45 -15.55
CA ARG A 61 -25.98 -2.70 -14.36
C ARG A 61 -24.87 -1.89 -13.71
N ALA A 62 -23.61 -2.27 -13.89
CA ALA A 62 -22.49 -1.50 -13.38
C ALA A 62 -22.34 -0.13 -14.05
N LEU A 63 -22.85 0.03 -15.28
CA LEU A 63 -22.78 1.30 -16.02
C LEU A 63 -23.89 2.28 -15.64
N VAL A 64 -24.94 1.81 -14.96
CA VAL A 64 -26.05 2.65 -14.54
C VAL A 64 -25.64 3.40 -13.26
N PRO A 65 -25.60 4.75 -13.27
CA PRO A 65 -25.32 5.52 -12.07
C PRO A 65 -26.47 5.34 -11.08
N ASP A 66 -26.16 4.78 -9.91
CA ASP A 66 -27.10 4.74 -8.80
C ASP A 66 -26.44 5.39 -7.58
N TRP A 67 -26.89 6.61 -7.28
CA TRP A 67 -26.43 7.39 -6.13
C TRP A 67 -26.92 6.84 -4.80
N GLN A 68 -27.98 6.01 -4.79
CA GLN A 68 -28.48 5.38 -3.56
C GLN A 68 -27.55 4.27 -3.06
N CYS A 69 -26.72 3.70 -3.95
CA CYS A 69 -25.64 2.79 -3.57
C CYS A 69 -24.52 3.48 -2.77
N PHE A 70 -24.50 4.82 -2.69
CA PHE A 70 -23.54 5.58 -1.88
C PHE A 70 -24.04 5.79 -0.44
N GLY A 71 -24.47 4.71 0.19
CA GLY A 71 -24.91 4.70 1.59
C GLY A 71 -23.74 4.86 2.58
N LEU A 72 -24.06 4.77 3.88
CA LEU A 72 -23.09 4.94 4.97
C LEU A 72 -21.87 4.03 4.84
N GLN A 73 -22.07 2.78 4.37
CA GLN A 73 -20.97 1.85 4.10
C GLN A 73 -19.95 2.42 3.09
N ALA A 74 -20.42 2.95 1.96
CA ALA A 74 -19.54 3.52 0.93
C ALA A 74 -18.84 4.79 1.42
N GLN A 75 -19.52 5.61 2.23
CA GLN A 75 -18.93 6.79 2.86
C GLN A 75 -17.83 6.42 3.87
N CYS A 76 -18.08 5.43 4.73
CA CYS A 76 -17.06 4.90 5.64
C CYS A 76 -15.89 4.29 4.85
N GLY A 77 -16.18 3.53 3.79
CA GLY A 77 -15.16 2.97 2.90
C GLY A 77 -14.30 4.04 2.25
N LEU A 78 -14.90 5.14 1.78
CA LEU A 78 -14.17 6.27 1.23
C LEU A 78 -13.31 6.98 2.28
N ALA A 79 -13.83 7.17 3.49
CA ALA A 79 -13.06 7.76 4.59
C ALA A 79 -11.83 6.89 4.94
N VAL A 80 -12.01 5.58 5.04
CA VAL A 80 -10.91 4.62 5.27
C VAL A 80 -9.93 4.64 4.10
N LEU A 81 -10.42 4.68 2.87
CA LEU A 81 -9.60 4.75 1.67
C LEU A 81 -8.68 5.97 1.71
N VAL A 82 -9.27 7.15 1.88
CA VAL A 82 -8.54 8.43 1.90
C VAL A 82 -7.57 8.48 3.09
N ALA A 83 -7.97 8.01 4.27
CA ALA A 83 -7.09 7.95 5.43
C ALA A 83 -5.85 7.07 5.17
N GLY A 84 -6.01 5.90 4.55
CA GLY A 84 -4.90 5.03 4.15
C GLY A 84 -3.95 5.69 3.15
N LEU A 85 -4.50 6.37 2.14
CA LEU A 85 -3.68 7.10 1.17
C LEU A 85 -2.92 8.25 1.84
N LEU A 86 -3.56 9.06 2.70
CA LEU A 86 -2.90 10.13 3.44
C LEU A 86 -1.80 9.61 4.37
N PHE A 87 -2.03 8.47 5.03
CA PHE A 87 -1.01 7.82 5.85
C PHE A 87 0.22 7.40 5.02
N SER A 88 0.01 6.86 3.82
CA SER A 88 1.11 6.50 2.91
C SER A 88 1.87 7.74 2.40
N VAL A 89 1.17 8.86 2.19
CA VAL A 89 1.77 10.14 1.80
C VAL A 89 2.61 10.70 2.95
N TRP A 90 2.09 10.70 4.17
CA TRP A 90 2.83 11.09 5.37
C TRP A 90 4.10 10.25 5.54
N ALA A 91 3.99 8.93 5.40
CA ALA A 91 5.12 8.02 5.43
C ALA A 91 6.20 8.31 4.39
N ARG A 92 5.79 8.70 3.20
CA ARG A 92 6.74 9.06 2.14
C ARG A 92 7.41 10.41 2.39
N LEU A 93 6.63 11.42 2.76
CA LEU A 93 7.16 12.75 3.10
C LEU A 93 8.16 12.66 4.26
N HIS A 94 7.86 11.83 5.27
CA HIS A 94 8.73 11.61 6.42
C HIS A 94 10.01 10.87 6.06
N LEU A 95 9.97 9.95 5.10
CA LEU A 95 11.16 9.23 4.64
C LEU A 95 12.06 10.13 3.75
N GLY A 96 11.49 11.15 3.10
CA GLY A 96 12.23 12.15 2.35
C GLY A 96 13.20 11.56 1.32
N THR A 97 14.46 11.99 1.34
CA THR A 97 15.52 11.55 0.42
C THR A 97 15.94 10.09 0.61
N ASN A 98 15.58 9.46 1.73
CA ASN A 98 15.86 8.03 1.99
C ASN A 98 14.86 7.09 1.28
N TRP A 99 13.75 7.61 0.72
CA TRP A 99 12.75 6.81 0.00
C TRP A 99 13.26 6.22 -1.31
N SER A 100 12.92 4.97 -1.66
CA SER A 100 13.26 4.34 -2.96
C SER A 100 12.07 3.59 -3.56
N VAL A 101 11.99 3.54 -4.89
CA VAL A 101 10.96 2.80 -5.66
C VAL A 101 11.12 1.27 -5.51
N SER A 102 12.31 0.80 -5.11
CA SER A 102 12.62 -0.62 -4.93
C SER A 102 13.17 -0.84 -3.53
N VAL A 103 13.21 -2.10 -3.08
CA VAL A 103 14.05 -2.46 -1.93
C VAL A 103 15.47 -2.12 -2.34
N THR A 104 16.08 -1.10 -1.75
CA THR A 104 17.44 -0.67 -2.14
C THR A 104 18.16 -0.17 -0.91
N LEU A 105 19.41 -0.63 -0.73
CA LEU A 105 20.36 0.10 0.10
C LEU A 105 20.78 1.35 -0.67
N LYS A 106 20.97 2.46 0.05
CA LYS A 106 21.41 3.75 -0.51
C LYS A 106 22.77 4.07 0.08
N GLU A 107 23.54 4.93 -0.58
CA GLU A 107 24.69 5.57 0.06
C GLU A 107 24.18 6.45 1.23
N ASP A 108 24.80 6.28 2.41
CA ASP A 108 24.39 6.85 3.70
C ASP A 108 22.92 6.59 4.04
N HIS A 109 22.50 5.31 3.99
CA HIS A 109 21.15 4.93 4.37
C HIS A 109 21.00 5.02 5.89
N GLU A 110 20.17 5.94 6.36
CA GLU A 110 19.85 6.09 7.78
C GLU A 110 18.59 5.30 8.15
N LEU A 111 18.60 4.67 9.33
CA LEU A 111 17.43 3.97 9.84
C LEU A 111 16.43 4.96 10.44
N VAL A 112 15.40 5.30 9.67
CA VAL A 112 14.31 6.19 10.12
C VAL A 112 13.35 5.43 11.05
N ARG A 113 13.18 5.94 12.28
CA ARG A 113 12.34 5.32 13.33
C ARG A 113 11.31 6.29 13.92
N THR A 114 11.16 7.47 13.35
CA THR A 114 10.28 8.54 13.86
C THR A 114 9.04 8.70 12.98
N GLY A 115 8.06 9.46 13.46
CA GLY A 115 6.81 9.71 12.74
C GLY A 115 6.05 8.40 12.46
N PRO A 116 5.61 8.13 11.22
CA PRO A 116 4.84 6.93 10.91
C PRO A 116 5.65 5.65 11.05
N TYR A 117 6.99 5.73 10.96
CA TYR A 117 7.89 4.60 11.20
C TYR A 117 7.99 4.23 12.69
N ALA A 118 7.59 5.11 13.61
CA ALA A 118 7.45 4.72 15.02
C ALA A 118 6.22 3.85 15.28
N LEU A 119 5.21 3.90 14.40
CA LEU A 119 3.95 3.17 14.54
C LEU A 119 4.05 1.77 13.93
N VAL A 120 4.60 1.68 12.73
CA VAL A 120 4.83 0.43 11.98
C VAL A 120 6.08 0.58 11.13
N ARG A 121 6.82 -0.51 10.89
CA ARG A 121 8.08 -0.48 10.13
C ARG A 121 7.88 -0.21 8.64
N HIS A 122 6.72 -0.57 8.09
CA HIS A 122 6.37 -0.38 6.68
C HIS A 122 5.08 0.43 6.51
N PRO A 123 5.08 1.73 6.88
CA PRO A 123 3.87 2.54 6.93
C PRO A 123 3.27 2.85 5.56
N ILE A 124 4.08 2.90 4.49
CA ILE A 124 3.57 3.04 3.11
C ILE A 124 2.72 1.82 2.74
N TYR A 125 3.21 0.60 2.99
CA TYR A 125 2.48 -0.63 2.70
C TYR A 125 1.21 -0.73 3.55
N THR A 126 1.31 -0.31 4.82
CA THR A 126 0.16 -0.23 5.73
C THR A 126 -0.91 0.72 5.21
N GLY A 127 -0.52 1.93 4.79
CA GLY A 127 -1.43 2.90 4.19
C GLY A 127 -2.12 2.37 2.92
N CYS A 128 -1.36 1.70 2.04
CA CYS A 128 -1.94 1.05 0.86
C CYS A 128 -2.92 -0.07 1.21
N LEU A 129 -2.63 -0.90 2.23
CA LEU A 129 -3.54 -1.94 2.70
C LEU A 129 -4.84 -1.36 3.28
N ILE A 130 -4.74 -0.32 4.10
CA ILE A 130 -5.91 0.40 4.62
C ILE A 130 -6.71 0.99 3.46
N ALA A 131 -6.03 1.58 2.47
CA ALA A 131 -6.69 2.16 1.31
C ALA A 131 -7.48 1.12 0.50
N LEU A 132 -6.89 -0.06 0.28
CA LEU A 132 -7.52 -1.18 -0.42
C LEU A 132 -8.67 -1.80 0.39
N ALA A 133 -8.55 -1.85 1.72
CA ALA A 133 -9.65 -2.29 2.58
C ALA A 133 -10.84 -1.30 2.50
N GLY A 134 -10.57 0.00 2.47
CA GLY A 134 -11.59 1.03 2.23
C GLY A 134 -12.25 0.87 0.86
N ALA A 135 -11.47 0.61 -0.20
CA ALA A 135 -11.99 0.34 -1.54
C ALA A 135 -12.87 -0.93 -1.59
N ALA A 136 -12.45 -2.01 -0.94
CA ALA A 136 -13.27 -3.23 -0.82
C ALA A 136 -14.58 -2.96 -0.07
N LEU A 137 -14.56 -2.10 0.96
CA LEU A 137 -15.76 -1.69 1.69
C LEU A 137 -16.72 -0.85 0.83
N ILE A 138 -16.19 0.04 -0.02
CA ILE A 138 -17.00 0.80 -0.99
C ILE A 138 -17.74 -0.15 -1.94
N GLY A 139 -17.03 -1.15 -2.48
CA GLY A 139 -17.62 -2.14 -3.38
C GLY A 139 -18.64 -3.05 -2.69
N GLY A 140 -18.38 -3.42 -1.43
CA GLY A 140 -19.30 -4.22 -0.61
C GLY A 140 -19.43 -5.69 -1.04
N GLU A 141 -18.43 -6.20 -1.77
CA GLU A 141 -18.48 -7.53 -2.37
C GLU A 141 -17.45 -8.47 -1.74
N TRP A 142 -17.80 -9.75 -1.62
CA TRP A 142 -16.93 -10.79 -1.06
C TRP A 142 -15.58 -10.90 -1.80
N ARG A 143 -15.56 -10.63 -3.11
CA ARG A 143 -14.32 -10.63 -3.91
C ARG A 143 -13.32 -9.57 -3.44
N GLY A 144 -13.79 -8.45 -2.89
CA GLY A 144 -12.94 -7.40 -2.32
C GLY A 144 -12.15 -7.90 -1.11
N VAL A 145 -12.76 -8.73 -0.26
CA VAL A 145 -12.09 -9.36 0.89
C VAL A 145 -10.95 -10.27 0.42
N ILE A 146 -11.20 -11.11 -0.58
CA ILE A 146 -10.17 -11.97 -1.18
C ILE A 146 -9.06 -11.11 -1.79
N GLY A 147 -9.41 -10.02 -2.47
CA GLY A 147 -8.45 -9.07 -3.01
C GLY A 147 -7.53 -8.50 -1.95
N VAL A 148 -8.07 -8.06 -0.81
CA VAL A 148 -7.29 -7.53 0.32
C VAL A 148 -6.35 -8.59 0.89
N LEU A 149 -6.83 -9.83 1.05
CA LEU A 149 -6.00 -10.94 1.55
C LEU A 149 -4.84 -11.28 0.59
N LEU A 150 -5.09 -11.28 -0.72
CA LEU A 150 -4.05 -11.51 -1.73
C LEU A 150 -2.99 -10.40 -1.72
N VAL A 151 -3.42 -9.14 -1.61
CA VAL A 151 -2.48 -8.01 -1.51
C VAL A 151 -1.70 -8.07 -0.20
N PHE A 152 -2.36 -8.40 0.92
CA PHE A 152 -1.68 -8.60 2.20
C PHE A 152 -0.60 -9.68 2.11
N ALA A 153 -0.90 -10.83 1.51
CA ALA A 153 0.07 -11.91 1.34
C ALA A 153 1.28 -11.46 0.48
N SER A 154 1.03 -10.74 -0.62
CA SER A 154 2.09 -10.18 -1.46
C SER A 154 2.96 -9.19 -0.69
N LEU A 155 2.35 -8.26 0.04
CA LEU A 155 3.08 -7.27 0.83
C LEU A 155 3.83 -7.88 2.00
N ALA A 156 3.25 -8.87 2.69
CA ALA A 156 3.92 -9.58 3.79
C ALA A 156 5.17 -10.32 3.29
N TYR A 157 5.14 -10.88 2.08
CA TYR A 157 6.32 -11.44 1.45
C TYR A 157 7.36 -10.36 1.13
N LYS A 158 6.96 -9.25 0.49
CA LYS A 158 7.87 -8.13 0.18
C LYS A 158 8.55 -7.57 1.43
N VAL A 159 7.78 -7.41 2.52
CA VAL A 159 8.29 -7.02 3.83
C VAL A 159 9.40 -7.98 4.27
N ARG A 160 9.20 -9.30 4.21
CA ARG A 160 10.24 -10.26 4.63
C ARG A 160 11.54 -10.13 3.84
N VAL A 161 11.44 -9.93 2.52
CA VAL A 161 12.62 -9.70 1.67
C VAL A 161 13.32 -8.41 2.07
N GLU A 162 12.57 -7.32 2.21
CA GLU A 162 13.09 -6.00 2.60
C GLU A 162 13.74 -6.02 3.98
N GLU A 163 13.09 -6.63 4.97
CA GLU A 163 13.63 -6.78 6.32
C GLU A 163 14.91 -7.63 6.34
N SER A 164 15.04 -8.64 5.47
CA SER A 164 16.27 -9.43 5.39
C SER A 164 17.47 -8.60 4.93
N TRP A 165 17.26 -7.65 4.01
CA TRP A 165 18.32 -6.78 3.51
C TRP A 165 18.64 -5.68 4.51
N LEU A 166 17.63 -5.11 5.15
CA LEU A 166 17.79 -4.12 6.22
C LEU A 166 18.51 -4.73 7.42
N THR A 167 18.19 -5.96 7.81
CA THR A 167 18.92 -6.69 8.87
C THR A 167 20.38 -6.91 8.49
N GLY A 168 20.65 -7.29 7.22
CA GLY A 168 22.02 -7.49 6.75
C GLY A 168 22.87 -6.21 6.74
N TYR A 169 22.25 -5.05 6.51
CA TYR A 169 22.96 -3.76 6.42
C TYR A 169 23.08 -3.05 7.78
N PHE A 170 21.98 -2.94 8.53
CA PHE A 170 21.92 -2.23 9.81
C PHE A 170 22.23 -3.12 11.02
N GLY A 171 22.27 -4.44 10.84
CA GLY A 171 22.65 -5.40 11.86
C GLY A 171 21.82 -5.26 13.17
N PRO A 172 22.48 -5.13 14.33
CA PRO A 172 21.79 -5.06 15.63
C PRO A 172 20.77 -3.93 15.77
N ALA A 173 21.00 -2.77 15.14
CA ALA A 173 20.11 -1.62 15.24
C ALA A 173 18.72 -1.94 14.65
N TYR A 174 18.68 -2.66 13.53
CA TYR A 174 17.42 -3.10 12.93
C TYR A 174 16.77 -4.24 13.71
N ALA A 175 17.57 -5.16 14.26
CA ALA A 175 17.06 -6.22 15.12
C ALA A 175 16.40 -5.67 16.41
N GLN A 176 16.91 -4.57 16.95
CA GLN A 176 16.25 -3.84 18.04
C GLN A 176 14.94 -3.22 17.56
N TYR A 177 14.95 -2.49 16.45
CA TYR A 177 13.74 -1.87 15.90
C TYR A 177 12.62 -2.87 15.62
N ARG A 178 12.95 -4.07 15.10
CA ARG A 178 11.99 -5.16 14.87
C ARG A 178 11.31 -5.67 16.16
N ARG A 179 11.97 -5.57 17.31
CA ARG A 179 11.40 -5.96 18.60
C ARG A 179 10.44 -4.91 19.16
N GLU A 180 10.62 -3.65 18.78
CA GLU A 180 9.90 -2.52 19.37
C GLU A 180 8.68 -2.09 18.56
N VAL A 181 8.70 -2.24 17.24
CA VAL A 181 7.66 -1.68 16.34
C VAL A 181 7.18 -2.75 15.38
N ALA A 182 5.87 -2.97 15.22
CA ALA A 182 5.31 -4.00 14.32
C ALA A 182 5.59 -3.75 12.82
N ALA A 183 5.49 -4.75 11.95
CA ALA A 183 5.78 -4.59 10.52
C ALA A 183 4.73 -3.76 9.78
N LEU A 184 3.45 -4.15 9.88
CA LEU A 184 2.31 -3.62 9.12
C LEU A 184 1.08 -3.33 9.99
N ILE A 185 0.77 -4.17 10.96
CA ILE A 185 -0.43 -4.07 11.82
C ILE A 185 0.03 -4.06 13.28
N PRO A 186 -0.12 -2.92 14.00
CA PRO A 186 0.24 -2.84 15.41
C PRO A 186 -0.39 -3.97 16.23
N GLY A 187 0.43 -4.70 16.98
CA GLY A 187 -0.01 -5.81 17.83
C GLY A 187 -0.28 -7.15 17.14
N PHE A 188 -0.17 -7.24 15.81
CA PHE A 188 -0.40 -8.50 15.07
C PHE A 188 0.79 -8.91 14.19
N TYR A 189 1.21 -8.04 13.27
CA TYR A 189 2.28 -8.35 12.30
C TYR A 189 3.14 -7.14 12.05
#